data_AF-A0A2W0BQV6-F1
#
_entry.id   AF-A0A2W0BQV6-F1
#
_cell.length_a   1.000
_cell.length_b   1.000
_cell.length_c   1.000
_cell.angle_alpha   90.00
_cell.angle_beta   90.00
_cell.angle_gamma   90.00
#
_symmetry.space_group_name_H-M   'P 1'
#
loop_
_entity.id
_entity.type
_entity.pdbx_description
1 polymer ?
#
loop_
_entity_poly.entity_id
_entity_poly.type
_entity_poly.pdbx_seq_one_letter_code
_entity_poly.pdbx_strand_id
1 'polypeptide(L)'
;MRSRQLHEALEKLTKAIREVKAVVETMRAEHDPPASHIFISRRHYQNLSDTKSGKRREMSAQLSWQTACELGFRGNLDEWERLMGDMGCWNCPGDAILTSSRTAFTFSDD
;
A
#
# COMPACT_ATOMS: atom_id res chain seq x y z
N MET A 1 32.88 -27.68 24.83
CA MET A 1 33.07 -26.53 23.93
C MET A 1 31.90 -26.28 22.98
N ARG A 2 31.38 -27.27 22.23
CA ARG A 2 30.24 -27.09 21.28
C ARG A 2 28.95 -26.52 21.88
N SER A 3 28.62 -26.88 23.13
CA SER A 3 27.42 -26.37 23.82
C SER A 3 27.43 -24.85 24.05
N ARG A 4 28.61 -24.26 24.34
CA ARG A 4 28.75 -22.80 24.49
C ARG A 4 28.60 -22.08 23.15
N GLN A 5 29.22 -22.61 22.10
CA GLN A 5 29.07 -22.08 20.74
C GLN A 5 27.62 -22.12 20.25
N LEU A 6 26.88 -23.19 20.61
CA LEU A 6 25.45 -23.28 20.31
C LEU A 6 24.64 -22.22 21.08
N HIS A 7 24.91 -22.01 22.37
CA HIS A 7 24.24 -20.96 23.16
C HIS A 7 24.52 -19.57 22.58
N GLU A 8 25.76 -19.25 22.26
CA GLU A 8 26.13 -17.96 21.64
C GLU A 8 25.44 -17.76 20.28
N ALA A 9 25.33 -18.82 19.47
CA ALA A 9 24.62 -18.77 18.20
C ALA A 9 23.12 -18.52 18.38
N LEU A 10 22.49 -19.16 19.38
CA LEU A 10 21.07 -18.97 19.70
C LEU A 10 20.78 -17.57 20.25
N GLU A 11 21.66 -17.02 21.06
CA GLU A 11 21.55 -15.63 21.54
C GLU A 11 21.64 -14.64 20.38
N LYS A 12 22.62 -14.83 19.48
CA LYS A 12 22.76 -14.01 18.26
C LYS A 12 21.52 -14.09 17.37
N LEU A 13 20.96 -15.29 17.17
CA LEU A 13 19.75 -15.47 16.39
C LEU A 13 18.55 -14.77 17.04
N THR A 14 18.42 -14.89 18.35
CA THR A 14 17.33 -14.23 19.09
C THR A 14 17.42 -12.71 18.99
N LYS A 15 18.63 -12.16 19.06
CA LYS A 15 18.88 -10.72 18.88
C LYS A 15 18.52 -10.27 17.45
N ALA A 16 18.99 -10.99 16.44
CA ALA A 16 18.69 -10.69 15.04
C ALA A 16 17.18 -10.71 14.76
N ILE A 17 16.43 -11.69 15.29
CA ILE A 17 14.97 -11.74 15.15
C ILE A 17 14.31 -10.50 15.75
N ARG A 18 14.77 -10.04 16.92
CA ARG A 18 14.24 -8.82 17.56
C ARG A 18 14.53 -7.57 16.74
N GLU A 19 15.74 -7.44 16.21
CA GLU A 19 16.13 -6.31 15.35
C GLU A 19 15.28 -6.27 14.08
N VAL A 20 15.12 -7.40 13.39
CA VAL A 20 14.25 -7.48 12.20
C VAL A 20 12.80 -7.11 12.54
N LYS A 21 12.27 -7.61 13.66
CA LYS A 21 10.92 -7.24 14.10
C LYS A 21 10.79 -5.74 14.36
N ALA A 22 11.77 -5.12 15.01
CA ALA A 22 11.74 -3.68 15.27
C ALA A 22 11.72 -2.87 13.96
N VAL A 23 12.54 -3.26 12.97
CA VAL A 23 12.56 -2.62 11.64
C VAL A 23 11.23 -2.82 10.90
N VAL A 24 10.61 -4.00 11.00
CA VAL A 24 9.29 -4.22 10.39
C VAL A 24 8.22 -3.34 11.02
N GLU A 25 8.25 -3.14 12.34
CA GLU A 25 7.29 -2.26 13.02
C GLU A 25 7.52 -0.78 12.67
N THR A 26 8.77 -0.31 12.52
CA THR A 26 9.03 1.05 12.04
C THR A 26 8.55 1.24 10.60
N MET A 27 8.82 0.26 9.72
CA MET A 27 8.33 0.30 8.34
C MET A 27 6.80 0.29 8.27
N ARG A 28 6.12 -0.45 9.15
CA ARG A 28 4.65 -0.43 9.25
C ARG A 28 4.10 0.92 9.72
N ALA A 29 4.81 1.59 10.63
CA ALA A 29 4.44 2.92 11.10
C ALA A 29 4.65 4.02 10.04
N GLU A 30 5.66 3.86 9.18
CA GLU A 30 5.95 4.77 8.06
C GLU A 30 5.06 4.53 6.83
N HIS A 31 4.49 3.34 6.71
CA HIS A 31 3.73 2.91 5.54
C HIS A 31 2.33 3.53 5.52
N ASP A 32 2.07 4.43 4.57
CA ASP A 32 0.76 5.01 4.26
C ASP A 32 -0.21 3.93 3.73
N PRO A 33 -1.17 3.45 4.54
CA PRO A 33 -2.04 2.34 4.14
C PRO A 33 -2.93 2.67 2.92
N PRO A 34 -3.55 3.86 2.82
CA PRO A 34 -4.18 4.33 1.58
C PRO A 34 -3.28 4.26 0.35
N ALA A 35 -2.05 4.78 0.42
CA ALA A 35 -1.17 4.85 -0.74
C ALA A 35 -0.82 3.45 -1.29
N SER A 36 -0.52 2.50 -0.41
CA SER A 36 -0.22 1.13 -0.82
C SER A 36 -1.45 0.40 -1.34
N HIS A 37 -2.61 0.65 -0.74
CA HIS A 37 -3.86 0.06 -1.22
C HIS A 37 -4.25 0.59 -2.61
N ILE A 38 -4.00 1.87 -2.90
CA ILE A 38 -4.16 2.44 -4.25
C ILE A 38 -3.27 1.67 -5.25
N PHE A 39 -2.00 1.43 -4.91
CA PHE A 39 -1.06 0.73 -5.79
C PHE A 39 -1.51 -0.71 -6.10
N ILE A 40 -1.88 -1.46 -5.06
CA ILE A 40 -2.32 -2.85 -5.19
C ILE A 40 -3.62 -2.92 -5.99
N SER A 41 -4.60 -2.08 -5.65
CA SER A 41 -5.92 -2.04 -6.29
C SER A 41 -5.81 -1.71 -7.78
N ARG A 42 -4.91 -0.78 -8.15
CA ARG A 42 -4.67 -0.42 -9.54
C ARG A 42 -4.07 -1.54 -10.35
N ARG A 43 -3.06 -2.21 -9.79
CA ARG A 43 -2.46 -3.39 -10.43
C ARG A 43 -3.51 -4.49 -10.63
N HIS A 44 -4.38 -4.73 -9.65
CA HIS A 44 -5.46 -5.70 -9.82
C HIS A 44 -6.46 -5.24 -10.89
N TYR A 45 -6.91 -3.99 -10.83
CA TYR A 45 -7.85 -3.42 -11.80
C TYR A 45 -7.36 -3.53 -13.25
N GLN A 46 -6.07 -3.24 -13.49
CA GLN A 46 -5.45 -3.32 -14.81
C GLN A 46 -5.30 -4.76 -15.31
N ASN A 47 -4.94 -5.68 -14.43
CA ASN A 47 -4.75 -7.10 -14.77
C ASN A 47 -6.06 -7.89 -14.83
N LEU A 48 -7.19 -7.29 -14.48
CA LEU A 48 -8.50 -7.92 -14.63
C LEU A 48 -8.86 -8.01 -16.12
N SER A 49 -8.95 -9.25 -16.60
CA SER A 49 -9.65 -9.59 -17.83
C SER A 49 -11.15 -9.37 -17.59
N ASP A 50 -11.71 -8.37 -18.26
CA ASP A 50 -13.15 -8.10 -18.17
C ASP A 50 -13.94 -8.92 -19.18
N THR A 51 -15.22 -9.12 -18.87
CA THR A 51 -16.19 -9.56 -19.87
C THR A 51 -16.60 -8.37 -20.73
N LYS A 52 -17.28 -8.61 -21.85
CA LYS A 52 -17.70 -7.55 -22.79
C LYS A 52 -18.51 -6.41 -22.16
N SER A 53 -19.06 -6.60 -20.95
CA SER A 53 -19.90 -5.63 -20.26
C SER A 53 -19.18 -4.73 -19.26
N GLY A 54 -17.87 -4.87 -19.02
CA GLY A 54 -17.16 -3.99 -18.07
C GLY A 54 -17.44 -4.26 -16.58
N LYS A 55 -18.34 -5.21 -16.29
CA LYS A 55 -18.97 -5.38 -14.98
C LYS A 55 -17.99 -5.87 -13.92
N ARG A 56 -16.93 -6.58 -14.35
CA ARG A 56 -15.93 -7.11 -13.42
C ARG A 56 -14.98 -6.02 -12.96
N ARG A 57 -14.62 -5.08 -13.84
CA ARG A 57 -13.82 -3.91 -13.46
C ARG A 57 -14.60 -2.97 -12.57
N GLU A 58 -15.85 -2.66 -12.91
CA GLU A 58 -16.75 -1.82 -12.08
C GLU A 58 -16.86 -2.36 -10.65
N MET A 59 -17.18 -3.65 -10.51
CA MET A 59 -17.28 -4.30 -9.20
C MET A 59 -15.94 -4.28 -8.44
N SER A 60 -14.81 -4.48 -9.14
CA SER A 60 -13.49 -4.42 -8.51
C SER A 60 -13.11 -3.02 -8.06
N ALA A 61 -13.46 -1.98 -8.83
CA ALA A 61 -13.25 -0.59 -8.45
C ALA A 61 -14.09 -0.24 -7.23
N GLN A 62 -15.37 -0.65 -7.22
CA GLN A 62 -16.27 -0.39 -6.10
C GLN A 62 -15.80 -1.05 -4.79
N LEU A 63 -15.41 -2.33 -4.82
CA LEU A 63 -14.91 -3.04 -3.63
C LEU A 63 -13.59 -2.45 -3.14
N SER A 64 -12.67 -2.14 -4.05
CA SER A 64 -11.38 -1.54 -3.67
C SER A 64 -11.53 -0.12 -3.11
N TRP A 65 -12.49 0.66 -3.62
CA TRP A 65 -12.82 1.99 -3.12
C TRP A 65 -13.35 1.94 -1.69
N GLN A 66 -14.26 1.01 -1.37
CA GLN A 66 -14.77 0.84 -0.01
C GLN A 66 -13.65 0.58 0.99
N THR A 67 -12.74 -0.34 0.68
CA THR A 67 -11.55 -0.58 1.51
C THR A 67 -10.64 0.65 1.59
N ALA A 68 -10.52 1.44 0.52
CA ALA A 68 -9.75 2.68 0.56
C ALA A 68 -10.34 3.70 1.53
N CYS A 69 -11.66 3.86 1.54
CA CYS A 69 -12.37 4.73 2.47
C CYS A 69 -12.13 4.32 3.92
N GLU A 70 -12.16 3.02 4.21
CA GLU A 70 -11.81 2.46 5.53
C GLU A 70 -10.37 2.78 5.94
N LEU A 71 -9.45 2.81 4.97
CA LEU A 71 -8.04 3.15 5.19
C LEU A 71 -7.78 4.65 5.33
N GLY A 72 -8.77 5.51 5.06
CA GLY A 72 -8.67 6.96 5.21
C GLY A 72 -8.72 7.75 3.90
N PHE A 73 -8.94 7.10 2.75
CA PHE A 73 -9.21 7.80 1.49
C PHE A 73 -10.49 8.63 1.61
N ARG A 74 -10.49 9.86 1.06
CA ARG A 74 -11.60 10.82 1.14
C ARG A 74 -12.23 11.14 -0.22
N GLY A 75 -11.71 10.58 -1.30
CA GLY A 75 -12.24 10.81 -2.65
C GLY A 75 -13.51 10.00 -2.96
N ASN A 76 -14.22 10.43 -3.99
CA ASN A 76 -15.41 9.74 -4.48
C ASN A 76 -15.06 8.54 -5.40
N LEU A 77 -16.06 7.73 -5.76
CA LEU A 77 -15.85 6.55 -6.59
C LEU A 77 -15.33 6.90 -7.99
N ASP A 78 -15.76 8.01 -8.58
CA ASP A 78 -15.31 8.45 -9.91
C ASP A 78 -13.82 8.85 -9.89
N GLU A 79 -13.37 9.53 -8.83
CA GLU A 79 -11.96 9.84 -8.58
C GLU A 79 -11.14 8.57 -8.38
N TRP A 80 -11.69 7.60 -7.65
CA TRP A 80 -11.06 6.30 -7.47
C TRP A 80 -10.91 5.54 -8.79
N GLU A 81 -11.96 5.48 -9.61
CA GLU A 81 -11.91 4.85 -10.93
C GLU A 81 -10.90 5.53 -11.86
N ARG A 82 -10.79 6.87 -11.79
CA ARG A 82 -9.74 7.60 -12.50
C ARG A 82 -8.35 7.20 -12.03
N LEU A 83 -8.11 7.10 -10.71
CA LEU A 83 -6.81 6.64 -10.18
C LEU A 83 -6.46 5.22 -10.68
N MET A 84 -7.46 4.35 -10.84
CA MET A 84 -7.25 2.99 -11.34
C MET A 84 -7.03 2.92 -12.87
N GLY A 85 -7.72 3.78 -13.63
CA GLY A 85 -7.75 3.76 -15.10
C GLY A 85 -6.78 4.72 -15.81
N ASP A 86 -6.33 5.80 -15.17
CA ASP A 86 -5.52 6.82 -15.82
C ASP A 86 -4.11 6.30 -16.13
N MET A 87 -3.57 6.52 -17.34
CA MET A 87 -2.24 6.05 -17.80
C MET A 87 -1.12 7.08 -17.57
N GLY A 88 -1.30 8.04 -16.66
CA GLY A 88 -0.29 9.04 -16.34
C GLY A 88 0.93 8.47 -15.62
N CYS A 89 2.06 8.32 -16.33
CA CYS A 89 3.46 8.24 -15.88
C CYS A 89 3.77 7.96 -14.38
N TRP A 90 3.78 6.68 -13.96
CA TRP A 90 4.39 6.29 -12.66
C TRP A 90 5.81 5.71 -12.78
N ASN A 91 6.43 5.75 -13.97
CA ASN A 91 7.87 5.54 -14.13
C ASN A 91 8.68 6.80 -13.71
N CYS A 92 8.26 7.47 -12.64
CA CYS A 92 9.06 8.52 -12.01
C CYS A 92 9.75 7.89 -10.80
N PRO A 93 11.10 7.87 -10.76
CA PRO A 93 11.83 7.33 -9.62
C PRO A 93 11.59 8.20 -8.38
N GLY A 94 11.20 7.58 -7.28
CA GLY A 94 11.42 8.06 -5.91
C GLY A 94 10.52 9.18 -5.37
N ASP A 95 10.34 10.30 -6.08
CA ASP A 95 10.07 11.57 -5.37
C ASP A 95 8.72 12.23 -5.68
N ALA A 96 7.93 11.71 -6.62
CA ALA A 96 6.68 12.36 -7.05
C ALA A 96 5.40 11.81 -6.37
N ILE A 97 5.50 10.76 -5.56
CA ILE A 97 4.31 10.13 -4.94
C ILE A 97 3.80 10.96 -3.76
N LEU A 98 4.70 11.66 -3.06
CA LEU A 98 4.34 12.46 -1.89
C LEU A 98 3.68 13.81 -2.24
N THR A 99 3.74 14.27 -3.49
CA THR A 99 3.13 15.55 -3.87
C THR A 99 1.66 15.41 -4.26
N SER A 100 1.24 14.29 -4.85
CA SER A 100 -0.18 14.08 -5.23
C SER A 100 -1.04 13.64 -4.04
N SER A 101 -0.52 12.78 -3.15
CA SER A 101 -1.23 12.40 -1.90
C SER A 101 -1.39 13.59 -0.95
N ARG A 102 -0.47 14.56 -0.96
CA ARG A 102 -0.55 15.76 -0.12
C ARG A 102 -1.59 16.77 -0.61
N THR A 103 -1.96 16.73 -1.88
CA THR A 103 -3.07 17.52 -2.45
C THR A 103 -4.43 16.84 -2.31
N ALA A 104 -4.49 15.51 -2.15
CA ALA A 104 -5.74 14.79 -1.86
C ALA A 104 -6.08 14.73 -0.36
N PHE A 105 -5.07 14.86 0.51
CA PHE A 105 -5.23 15.07 1.95
C PHE A 105 -5.32 16.57 2.26
N THR A 106 -6.41 17.24 1.85
CA THR A 106 -6.73 18.56 2.42
C THR A 106 -7.17 18.35 3.86
N PHE A 107 -6.25 18.64 4.79
CA PHE A 107 -6.52 18.86 6.20
C PHE A 107 -7.44 20.09 6.30
N SER A 108 -8.73 19.87 6.57
CA SER A 108 -9.64 20.93 7.02
C SER A 108 -9.54 20.98 8.53
N ASP A 109 -8.76 21.93 9.05
CA ASP A 109 -8.93 22.45 10.40
C ASP A 109 -10.13 23.39 10.40
N ASP A 110 -11.21 22.99 11.06
CA ASP A 110 -12.19 23.85 11.74
C ASP A 110 -12.92 23.02 12.82
#